data_AF-A0A024SN24-F1
#
_entry.id   AF-A0A024SN24-F1
#
_cell.length_a   1.000
_cell.length_b   1.000
_cell.length_c   1.000
_cell.angle_alpha   90.00
_cell.angle_beta   90.00
_cell.angle_gamma   90.00
#
_symmetry.space_group_name_H-M   'P 1'
#
loop_
_entity.id
_entity.type
_entity.pdbx_description
1 polymer ?
#
loop_
_entity_poly.entity_id
_entity_poly.type
_entity_poly.pdbx_seq_one_letter_code
_entity_poly.pdbx_strand_id
1 'polypeptide(L)' 'MLLDKGADPNKVYRGWNAFMQAVENGDMRILKLLSSKFSVDLEVKDDQGRSVIDIASSRGWEEAVNILLEGNFRL' A
#
# COMPACT_ATOMS: atom_id res chain seq x y z
N MET A 1 13.88 -8.13 -9.86
CA MET A 1 13.03 -8.14 -8.64
C MET A 1 11.78 -8.99 -8.91
N LEU A 2 11.01 -9.39 -7.89
CA LEU A 2 9.77 -10.16 -8.09
C LEU A 2 8.74 -9.41 -8.94
N LEU A 3 8.67 -8.08 -8.78
CA LEU A 3 7.83 -7.21 -9.58
C LEU A 3 8.12 -7.34 -11.09
N ASP A 4 9.40 -7.42 -11.46
CA ASP A 4 9.83 -7.60 -12.86
C ASP A 4 9.53 -9.02 -13.41
N LYS A 5 9.08 -9.93 -12.55
CA LYS A 5 8.64 -11.29 -12.91
C LYS A 5 7.11 -11.43 -12.86
N GLY A 6 6.37 -10.32 -12.73
CA GLY A 6 4.91 -10.31 -12.75
C GLY A 6 4.25 -10.56 -11.40
N ALA A 7 4.97 -10.41 -10.29
CA ALA A 7 4.33 -10.40 -8.98
C ALA A 7 3.39 -9.18 -8.87
N ASP A 8 2.13 -9.41 -8.51
CA ASP A 8 1.12 -8.37 -8.33
C ASP A 8 1.12 -7.87 -6.87
N PRO A 9 1.52 -6.61 -6.60
CA PRO A 9 1.54 -6.07 -5.24
C PRO A 9 0.16 -5.79 -4.66
N ASN A 10 -0.90 -5.77 -5.47
CA ASN A 10 -2.29 -5.64 -4.98
C ASN A 10 -2.89 -6.99 -4.59
N LYS A 11 -2.23 -8.12 -4.87
CA LYS A 11 -2.75 -9.44 -4.52
C LYS A 11 -2.89 -9.57 -3.01
N VAL A 12 -4.13 -9.81 -2.57
CA VAL A 12 -4.49 -9.92 -1.16
C VAL A 12 -4.29 -11.35 -0.67
N TYR A 13 -3.68 -11.51 0.49
CA TYR A 13 -3.64 -12.74 1.27
C TYR A 13 -3.93 -12.44 2.74
N ARG A 14 -4.92 -13.12 3.31
CA ARG A 14 -5.39 -12.91 4.71
C ARG A 14 -5.73 -11.44 5.02
N GLY A 15 -6.30 -10.73 4.05
CA GLY A 15 -6.68 -9.31 4.20
C GLY A 15 -5.55 -8.33 3.92
N TRP A 16 -4.33 -8.78 3.61
CA TRP A 16 -3.19 -7.90 3.41
C TRP A 16 -2.61 -8.00 1.99
N ASN A 17 -2.21 -6.85 1.43
CA ASN A 17 -1.43 -6.75 0.21
C ASN A 17 -0.08 -6.04 0.47
N ALA A 18 0.77 -5.95 -0.56
CA ALA A 18 2.14 -5.44 -0.41
C ALA A 18 2.19 -3.97 0.04
N PHE A 19 1.22 -3.16 -0.37
CA PHE A 19 1.12 -1.75 0.05
C PHE A 19 0.82 -1.64 1.54
N MET A 20 -0.17 -2.40 2.02
CA MET A 20 -0.49 -2.46 3.45
C MET A 20 0.71 -2.95 4.26
N GLN A 21 1.46 -3.95 3.78
CA GLN A 21 2.65 -4.43 4.48
C GLN A 21 3.79 -3.40 4.51
N ALA A 22 3.99 -2.60 3.45
CA ALA A 22 4.95 -1.51 3.45
C ALA A 22 4.56 -0.43 4.49
N VAL A 23 3.27 -0.09 4.56
CA VAL A 23 2.67 0.85 5.52
C VAL A 23 2.57 0.26 6.94
N GLU A 24 2.60 -1.04 7.13
CA GLU A 24 2.65 -1.62 8.48
C GLU A 24 4.08 -1.60 9.03
N ASN A 25 5.06 -1.82 8.14
CA ASN A 25 6.48 -1.91 8.48
C ASN A 25 7.20 -0.55 8.52
N GLY A 26 6.58 0.54 8.04
CA GLY A 26 7.23 1.85 7.97
C GLY A 26 8.24 1.99 6.84
N ASP A 27 8.20 1.10 5.84
CA ASP A 27 9.18 1.11 4.75
C ASP A 27 8.73 2.01 3.60
N MET A 28 8.96 3.32 3.76
CA MET A 28 8.61 4.32 2.75
C MET A 28 9.35 4.12 1.42
N ARG A 29 10.51 3.44 1.42
CA ARG A 29 11.24 3.16 0.18
C ARG A 29 10.51 2.10 -0.64
N ILE A 30 10.04 1.04 0.01
CA ILE A 30 9.22 0.02 -0.66
C ILE A 30 7.88 0.62 -1.07
N LEU A 31 7.25 1.43 -0.23
CA LEU A 31 5.98 2.09 -0.59
C LEU A 31 6.13 2.97 -1.85
N LYS A 32 7.17 3.82 -1.91
CA LYS A 32 7.50 4.63 -3.10
C LYS A 32 7.76 3.77 -4.34
N LEU A 33 8.52 2.69 -4.19
CA LEU A 33 8.79 1.75 -5.28
C LEU A 33 7.50 1.11 -5.83
N LEU A 34 6.58 0.70 -4.96
CA LEU A 34 5.30 0.13 -5.38
C LEU A 34 4.41 1.18 -6.06
N SER A 35 4.22 2.35 -5.43
CA SER A 35 3.38 3.44 -5.96
C SER A 35 3.89 4.04 -7.27
N SER A 36 5.20 4.00 -7.53
CA SER A 36 5.77 4.46 -8.81
C SER A 36 5.54 3.51 -9.99
N LYS A 37 5.16 2.26 -9.71
CA LYS A 37 5.03 1.20 -10.73
C LYS A 37 3.62 0.64 -10.87
N PHE A 38 2.80 0.74 -9.84
CA PHE A 38 1.49 0.09 -9.78
C PHE A 38 0.45 1.05 -9.19
N SER A 39 -0.79 0.95 -9.67
CA SER A 39 -1.90 1.65 -9.05
C SER A 39 -2.31 0.93 -7.76
N VAL A 40 -2.32 1.62 -6.63
CA VAL A 40 -2.80 1.05 -5.36
C VAL A 40 -4.31 0.99 -5.35
N ASP A 41 -4.88 -0.11 -4.85
CA ASP A 41 -6.31 -0.24 -4.60
C ASP A 41 -6.63 0.20 -3.17
N LEU A 42 -7.29 1.36 -3.03
CA LEU A 42 -7.57 1.96 -1.72
C LEU A 42 -8.81 1.38 -1.03
N GLU A 43 -9.68 0.66 -1.76
CA GLU A 43 -10.87 0.03 -1.18
C GLU A 43 -10.57 -1.34 -0.56
N VAL A 44 -9.38 -1.90 -0.79
CA VAL A 44 -8.93 -3.11 -0.10
C VAL A 44 -8.85 -2.81 1.40
N LYS A 45 -9.50 -3.66 2.19
CA LYS A 45 -9.55 -3.57 3.65
C LYS A 45 -8.94 -4.80 4.30
N ASP A 46 -8.23 -4.56 5.40
CA ASP A 46 -7.73 -5.62 6.27
C ASP A 46 -8.87 -6.29 7.06
N ASP A 47 -8.53 -7.25 7.91
CA ASP A 47 -9.47 -7.98 8.77
C ASP A 47 -10.15 -7.09 9.83
N GLN A 48 -9.62 -5.89 10.07
CA GLN A 48 -10.20 -4.87 10.95
C GLN A 48 -11.03 -3.84 10.17
N GLY A 49 -11.20 -4.02 8.85
CA GLY A 49 -11.95 -3.10 8.00
C GLY A 49 -11.20 -1.83 7.63
N ARG A 50 -9.87 -1.78 7.81
CA ARG A 50 -9.02 -0.60 7.54
C ARG A 50 -8.42 -0.68 6.14
N SER A 51 -8.53 0.40 5.39
CA SER A 51 -7.77 0.58 4.15
C SER A 51 -6.29 0.86 4.42
N VAL A 52 -5.46 0.83 3.39
CA VAL A 52 -4.05 1.21 3.50
C VAL A 52 -3.87 2.66 3.99
N ILE A 53 -4.78 3.58 3.63
CA ILE A 53 -4.77 4.96 4.12
C ILE A 53 -5.20 5.03 5.58
N ASP A 54 -6.19 4.24 6.01
CA ASP A 54 -6.61 4.19 7.42
C ASP A 54 -5.45 3.71 8.31
N ILE A 55 -4.70 2.69 7.86
CA ILE A 55 -3.51 2.19 8.57
C ILE A 55 -2.47 3.31 8.70
N ALA A 56 -2.10 3.97 7.59
CA ALA A 56 -1.13 5.07 7.59
C ALA A 56 -1.58 6.25 8.51
N SER A 57 -2.84 6.64 8.39
CA SER A 57 -3.42 7.77 9.13
C SER A 57 -3.50 7.48 10.63
N SER A 58 -3.90 6.27 11.01
CA SER A 58 -3.98 5.86 12.43
C SER A 58 -2.64 5.88 13.15
N ARG A 59 -1.54 5.83 12.40
CA ARG A 59 -0.15 5.89 12.90
C ARG A 59 0.47 7.28 12.82
N GLY A 60 -0.23 8.27 12.25
CA GLY A 60 0.31 9.60 12.01
C GLY A 60 1.40 9.64 10.92
N TRP A 61 1.39 8.69 9.99
CA TRP A 61 2.42 8.59 8.95
C TRP A 61 2.05 9.40 7.72
N GLU A 62 2.15 10.72 7.86
CA GLU A 62 1.80 11.68 6.80
C GLU A 62 2.59 11.43 5.50
N GLU A 63 3.87 11.05 5.59
CA GLU A 63 4.67 10.70 4.40
C GLU A 63 4.06 9.52 3.64
N ALA A 64 3.57 8.49 4.34
CA ALA A 64 2.94 7.33 3.71
C ALA A 64 1.64 7.72 2.99
N VAL A 65 0.82 8.55 3.62
CA VAL A 65 -0.42 9.09 3.02
C VAL A 65 -0.09 9.88 1.76
N ASN A 66 0.92 10.76 1.81
CA ASN A 66 1.35 11.54 0.66
C ASN A 66 1.84 10.64 -0.48
N ILE A 67 2.67 9.62 -0.21
CA ILE A 67 3.14 8.67 -1.22
C ILE A 67 1.97 7.93 -1.90
N LEU A 68 0.95 7.55 -1.13
CA LEU A 68 -0.23 6.83 -1.65
C LEU A 68 -1.12 7.74 -2.51
N LEU A 69 -1.31 8.99 -2.11
CA LEU A 69 -2.18 9.95 -2.79
C LEU A 69 -1.53 10.66 -3.99
N GLU A 70 -0.20 10.84 -3.97
CA GLU A 70 0.56 11.35 -5.12
C GLU A 70 0.79 10.27 -6.19
N GLY A 71 0.74 8.99 -5.80
CA GLY A 71 0.82 7.85 -6.70
C GLY A 71 -0.46 7.63 -7.50
N ASN A 72 -0.41 6.69 -8.44
CA ASN A 72 -1.64 6.21 -9.06
C ASN A 72 -2.42 5.37 -8.05
N PHE A 73 -3.71 5.65 -7.92
CA PHE A 73 -4.61 4.84 -7.10
C PHE A 73 -5.93 4.60 -7.83
N ARG A 74 -6.66 3.59 -7.36
CA ARG A 74 -8.04 3.32 -7.75
C ARG A 74 -8.90 3.17 -6.50
N LEU A 75 -10.17 3.49 -6.68
CA LEU A 75 -11.26 3.26 -5.76
C LEU A 75 -12.12 2.12 -6.33
#